data_AF-A0A5K4F9J3-F1
#
_entry.id   AF-A0A5K4F9J3-F1
#
_cell.length_a   1.000
_cell.length_b   1.000
_cell.length_c   1.000
_cell.angle_alpha   90.00
_cell.angle_beta   90.00
_cell.angle_gamma   90.00
#
_symmetry.space_group_name_H-M   'P 1'
#
loop_
_entity.id
_entity.type
_entity.pdbx_description
1 polymer ?
#
loop_
_entity_poly.entity_id
_entity_poly.type
_entity_poly.pdbx_seq_one_letter_code
_entity_poly.pdbx_strand_id
1 'polypeptide(L)'
;MLNSRLLTESEKYTLQDIHIAAVNVLGSDFMDSLDDIELDGLPNKIKQEEEGNFVGRLQDLCQKNTWPPPSYEFLTIPQSTPSGNEYSCKVRLWKWTHTGFGNSKKSAKRRAALGLLDNIIKNNLTIPQEALDDMEEETLSLLDKQDQSNLKENKFENEATARTSSKALRGLWNRKGDKIRVPPIDNPDKMDNACEYLQEICDCAKITVVYTYVPANSQGMICCFAELSTLPPHVIKSQLSPNLASARKNAARRCILFLKAMSSNKPCLNYSEWFTASLDDLK
;
A
#
# COMPACT_ATOMS: atom_id res chain seq x y z
N MET A 1 -26.89 36.09 -3.89
CA MET A 1 -27.62 37.35 -4.18
C MET A 1 -28.68 37.57 -3.12
N LEU A 2 -28.40 38.42 -2.13
CA LEU A 2 -29.30 39.17 -1.23
C LEU A 2 -28.40 39.62 -0.07
N ASN A 3 -28.04 40.90 -0.03
CA ASN A 3 -27.23 41.46 1.06
C ASN A 3 -27.97 41.26 2.39
N SER A 4 -27.46 40.37 3.25
CA SER A 4 -28.13 39.96 4.50
C SER A 4 -28.38 41.10 5.51
N ARG A 5 -27.78 42.27 5.25
CA ARG A 5 -27.95 43.50 6.02
C ARG A 5 -29.32 44.16 5.87
N LEU A 6 -30.11 43.79 4.86
CA LEU A 6 -31.45 44.35 4.62
C LEU A 6 -32.60 43.46 5.09
N LEU A 7 -32.32 42.25 5.58
CA LEU A 7 -33.35 41.31 6.01
C LEU A 7 -33.80 41.62 7.45
N THR A 8 -35.12 41.68 7.65
CA THR A 8 -35.77 41.65 8.97
C THR A 8 -35.45 40.33 9.68
N GLU A 9 -35.58 40.29 11.02
CA GLU A 9 -35.33 39.04 11.76
C GLU A 9 -36.24 37.89 11.29
N SER A 10 -37.51 38.18 11.00
CA SER A 10 -38.44 37.19 10.44
C SER A 10 -37.96 36.62 9.11
N GLU A 11 -37.41 37.45 8.22
CA GLU A 11 -36.88 36.99 6.93
C GLU A 11 -35.60 36.19 7.10
N LYS A 12 -34.78 36.48 8.12
CA LYS A 12 -33.60 35.65 8.44
C LYS A 12 -34.02 34.27 8.91
N TYR A 13 -35.05 34.16 9.74
CA TYR A 13 -35.59 32.87 10.19
C TYR A 13 -36.16 32.06 9.02
N THR A 14 -36.97 32.66 8.14
CA THR A 14 -37.50 31.93 6.97
C THR A 14 -36.40 31.48 6.02
N LEU A 15 -35.39 32.32 5.79
CA LEU A 15 -34.23 31.95 4.98
C LEU A 15 -33.46 30.78 5.61
N GLN A 16 -33.32 30.78 6.95
CA GLN A 16 -32.68 29.67 7.68
C GLN A 16 -33.48 28.37 7.55
N ASP A 17 -34.81 28.42 7.68
CA ASP A 17 -35.68 27.25 7.51
C ASP A 17 -35.60 26.68 6.08
N ILE A 18 -35.59 27.56 5.06
CA ILE A 18 -35.41 27.17 3.67
C ILE A 18 -34.03 26.51 3.46
N HIS A 19 -32.98 27.06 4.07
CA HIS A 19 -31.64 26.45 4.00
C HIS A 19 -31.60 25.06 4.64
N ILE A 20 -32.21 24.88 5.81
CA ILE A 20 -32.29 23.57 6.48
C ILE A 20 -33.08 22.58 5.61
N ALA A 21 -34.19 23.02 5.01
CA ALA A 21 -34.95 22.19 4.08
C ALA A 21 -34.12 21.80 2.85
N ALA A 22 -33.36 22.74 2.28
CA ALA A 22 -32.49 22.48 1.13
C ALA A 22 -31.35 21.49 1.46
N VAL A 23 -30.73 21.60 2.64
CA VAL A 23 -29.70 20.65 3.10
C VAL A 23 -30.28 19.23 3.24
N ASN A 24 -31.51 19.11 3.72
CA ASN A 24 -32.18 17.81 3.84
C ASN A 24 -32.52 17.18 2.48
N VAL A 25 -32.77 18.00 1.44
CA VAL A 25 -33.16 17.53 0.10
C VAL A 25 -31.95 17.28 -0.80
N LEU A 26 -30.97 18.18 -0.79
CA LEU A 26 -29.85 18.21 -1.75
C LEU A 26 -28.54 17.65 -1.18
N GLY A 27 -28.52 17.27 0.10
CA GLY A 27 -27.34 16.78 0.78
C GLY A 27 -26.40 17.89 1.27
N SER A 28 -25.42 17.51 2.09
CA SER A 28 -24.45 18.43 2.70
C SER A 28 -23.60 19.18 1.68
N ASP A 29 -23.47 18.64 0.47
CA ASP A 29 -22.59 19.15 -0.59
C ASP A 29 -23.14 20.46 -1.21
N PHE A 30 -24.41 20.80 -0.95
CA PHE A 30 -25.02 22.06 -1.39
C PHE A 30 -24.46 23.29 -0.64
N MET A 31 -24.07 23.14 0.63
CA MET A 31 -23.50 24.25 1.43
C MET A 31 -22.06 24.58 1.05
N ASP A 32 -21.24 23.57 0.73
CA ASP A 32 -19.83 23.78 0.33
C ASP A 32 -19.72 24.54 -1.02
N SER A 33 -20.80 24.63 -1.81
CA SER A 33 -20.84 25.37 -3.08
C SER A 33 -21.33 26.83 -2.98
N LEU A 34 -21.87 27.26 -1.83
CA LEU A 34 -22.44 28.61 -1.66
C LEU A 34 -21.53 29.56 -0.86
N ASP A 35 -20.49 29.03 -0.22
CA ASP A 35 -19.50 29.79 0.56
C ASP A 35 -18.53 30.63 -0.31
N ASP A 36 -18.64 30.56 -1.64
CA ASP A 36 -17.78 31.26 -2.61
C ASP A 36 -18.35 32.61 -3.13
N ILE A 37 -19.47 33.11 -2.60
CA ILE A 37 -20.05 34.41 -3.02
C ILE A 37 -19.85 35.48 -1.94
N GLU A 38 -18.63 36.02 -1.93
CA GLU A 38 -18.23 37.41 -1.68
C GLU A 38 -19.10 38.26 -0.71
N LEU A 39 -18.64 38.40 0.54
CA LEU A 39 -18.94 39.57 1.38
C LEU A 39 -17.63 40.09 2.00
N ASP A 40 -17.11 41.14 1.36
CA ASP A 40 -15.93 41.92 1.74
C ASP A 40 -15.97 42.40 3.20
N GLY A 41 -14.85 42.31 3.92
CA GLY A 41 -14.61 43.23 5.04
C GLY A 41 -13.78 42.83 6.25
N LEU A 42 -13.08 41.69 6.34
CA LEU A 42 -12.10 41.44 7.43
C LEU A 42 -10.89 40.61 6.94
N PRO A 43 -9.65 40.97 7.33
CA PRO A 43 -8.44 40.46 6.70
C PRO A 43 -8.08 39.09 7.28
N ASN A 44 -8.37 38.00 6.55
CA ASN A 44 -7.78 36.69 6.88
C ASN A 44 -7.82 35.63 5.76
N LYS A 45 -8.04 36.05 4.50
CA LYS A 45 -8.36 35.13 3.39
C LYS A 45 -7.31 35.08 2.25
N ILE A 46 -6.00 35.23 2.56
CA ILE A 46 -4.90 35.05 1.57
C ILE A 46 -3.81 34.06 2.06
N LYS A 47 -4.08 33.19 3.05
CA LYS A 47 -3.13 32.12 3.45
C LYS A 47 -3.71 30.72 3.66
N GLN A 48 -5.01 30.50 3.42
CA GLN A 48 -5.65 29.22 3.78
C GLN A 48 -5.75 28.18 2.65
N GLU A 49 -5.40 28.53 1.40
CA GLU A 49 -5.53 27.60 0.27
C GLU A 49 -4.25 26.78 -0.02
N GLU A 50 -3.07 27.22 0.44
CA GLU A 50 -1.85 26.38 0.42
C GLU A 50 -1.69 25.51 1.69
N GLU A 51 -2.55 25.72 2.69
CA GLU A 51 -2.66 24.97 3.96
C GLU A 51 -3.87 23.99 3.98
N GLY A 52 -4.55 23.82 2.85
CA GLY A 52 -5.97 23.42 2.82
C GLY A 52 -6.34 21.96 3.18
N ASN A 53 -5.45 20.98 2.98
CA ASN A 53 -5.80 19.56 3.18
C ASN A 53 -4.72 18.73 3.90
N PHE A 54 -4.43 19.07 5.16
CA PHE A 54 -3.50 18.27 6.00
C PHE A 54 -3.92 16.81 6.14
N VAL A 55 -5.22 16.52 6.07
CA VAL A 55 -5.75 15.14 6.11
C VAL A 55 -5.31 14.38 4.87
N GLY A 56 -5.47 14.97 3.68
CA GLY A 56 -5.01 14.40 2.41
C GLY A 56 -3.49 14.23 2.37
N ARG A 57 -2.73 15.25 2.82
CA ARG A 57 -1.25 15.12 2.90
C ARG A 57 -0.80 13.99 3.81
N LEU A 58 -1.46 13.80 4.96
CA LEU A 58 -1.18 12.68 5.85
C LEU A 58 -1.51 11.34 5.18
N GLN A 59 -2.63 11.26 4.44
CA GLN A 59 -3.03 10.07 3.70
C GLN A 59 -2.04 9.73 2.56
N ASP A 60 -1.63 10.73 1.78
CA ASP A 60 -0.63 10.57 0.72
C ASP A 60 0.71 10.09 1.30
N LEU A 61 1.10 10.61 2.46
CA LEU A 61 2.32 10.20 3.15
C LEU A 61 2.22 8.74 3.60
N CYS A 62 1.10 8.33 4.20
CA CYS A 62 0.86 6.93 4.55
C CYS A 62 0.94 6.04 3.30
N GLN A 63 0.29 6.42 2.20
CA GLN A 63 0.28 5.63 0.97
C GLN A 63 1.68 5.51 0.35
N LYS A 64 2.44 6.60 0.28
CA LYS A 64 3.81 6.62 -0.26
C LYS A 64 4.76 5.73 0.54
N ASN A 65 4.60 5.69 1.86
CA ASN A 65 5.45 4.90 2.74
C ASN A 65 4.89 3.49 3.01
N THR A 66 3.81 3.09 2.33
CA THR A 66 3.11 1.81 2.57
C THR A 66 2.71 1.62 4.04
N TRP A 67 2.37 2.71 4.72
CA TRP A 67 1.87 2.69 6.08
C TRP A 67 0.35 2.46 6.12
N PRO A 68 -0.18 1.85 7.18
CA PRO A 68 -1.61 1.71 7.36
C PRO A 68 -2.32 3.07 7.43
N PRO A 69 -3.61 3.13 7.07
CA PRO A 69 -4.38 4.37 7.14
C PRO A 69 -4.50 4.89 8.59
N PRO A 70 -4.41 6.20 8.82
CA PRO A 70 -4.53 6.77 10.16
C PRO A 70 -5.96 6.63 10.70
N SER A 71 -6.11 6.25 11.97
CA SER A 71 -7.41 6.16 12.63
C SER A 71 -7.79 7.48 13.31
N TYR A 72 -9.06 7.86 13.22
CA TYR A 72 -9.59 9.12 13.77
C TYR A 72 -10.71 8.82 14.77
N GLU A 73 -10.50 9.18 16.02
CA GLU A 73 -11.50 9.11 17.08
C GLU A 73 -12.03 10.53 17.35
N PHE A 74 -13.35 10.71 17.40
CA PHE A 74 -13.99 12.00 17.64
C PHE A 74 -14.67 12.04 19.01
N LEU A 75 -14.42 13.10 19.77
CA LEU A 75 -15.06 13.39 21.04
C LEU A 75 -15.70 14.78 20.96
N THR A 76 -16.95 14.89 21.39
CA THR A 76 -17.63 16.20 21.51
C THR A 76 -17.60 16.59 22.96
N ILE A 77 -17.05 17.77 23.27
CA ILE A 77 -16.98 18.31 24.62
C ILE A 77 -18.11 19.36 24.72
N PRO A 78 -19.22 19.06 25.41
CA PRO A 78 -20.30 20.01 25.57
C PRO A 78 -19.80 21.24 26.36
N GLN A 79 -20.14 22.44 25.89
CA GLN A 79 -19.94 23.70 26.63
C GLN A 79 -18.50 24.07 27.06
N SER A 80 -17.46 23.72 26.31
CA SER A 80 -16.09 24.11 26.70
C SER A 80 -15.70 25.56 26.35
N THR A 81 -16.43 26.24 25.47
CA THR A 81 -16.14 27.64 25.10
C THR A 81 -17.37 28.55 25.22
N PRO A 82 -17.19 29.86 25.48
CA PRO A 82 -18.30 30.83 25.48
C PRO A 82 -19.09 30.89 24.17
N SER A 83 -18.49 30.42 23.07
CA SER A 83 -19.06 30.45 21.71
C SER A 83 -19.77 29.15 21.30
N GLY A 84 -19.83 28.14 22.18
CA GLY A 84 -20.48 26.85 21.91
C GLY A 84 -19.59 25.64 22.22
N ASN A 85 -19.99 24.50 21.67
CA ASN A 85 -19.33 23.21 21.87
C ASN A 85 -17.97 23.16 21.16
N GLU A 86 -17.01 22.46 21.75
CA GLU A 86 -15.73 22.16 21.12
C GLU A 86 -15.67 20.69 20.75
N TYR A 87 -15.09 20.43 19.59
CA TYR A 87 -14.84 19.09 19.09
C TYR A 87 -13.37 18.77 19.28
N SER A 88 -13.10 17.58 19.81
CA SER A 88 -11.77 17.01 19.90
C SER A 88 -11.67 15.83 18.94
N CYS A 89 -10.59 15.76 18.18
CA CYS A 89 -10.28 14.64 17.30
C CYS A 89 -8.91 14.11 17.66
N LYS A 90 -8.82 12.81 17.97
CA LYS A 90 -7.57 12.11 18.20
C LYS A 90 -7.23 11.30 16.96
N VAL A 91 -6.12 11.64 16.31
CA VAL A 91 -5.56 10.84 15.23
C VAL A 91 -4.50 9.90 15.78
N ARG A 92 -4.51 8.65 15.33
CA ARG A 92 -3.52 7.62 15.69
C ARG A 92 -2.93 7.03 14.41
N LEU A 93 -1.61 6.95 14.38
CA LEU A 93 -0.84 6.25 13.37
C LEU A 93 0.27 5.50 14.08
N TRP A 94 0.19 4.17 14.10
CA TRP A 94 1.06 3.32 14.92
C TRP A 94 1.03 3.72 16.40
N LYS A 95 2.20 3.96 17.00
CA LYS A 95 2.38 4.48 18.36
C LYS A 95 2.23 6.00 18.44
N TRP A 96 2.16 6.69 17.31
CA TRP A 96 2.04 8.14 17.28
C TRP A 96 0.57 8.54 17.40
N THR A 97 0.29 9.41 18.36
CA THR A 97 -1.04 9.96 18.57
C THR A 97 -0.95 11.46 18.66
N HIS A 98 -1.95 12.14 18.10
CA HIS A 98 -2.09 13.57 18.25
C HIS A 98 -3.55 13.94 18.41
N THR A 99 -3.84 14.90 19.29
CA THR A 99 -5.20 15.37 19.55
C THR A 99 -5.34 16.81 19.07
N GLY A 100 -6.26 17.04 18.14
CA GLY A 100 -6.62 18.36 17.65
C GLY A 100 -7.99 18.80 18.19
N PHE A 101 -8.09 20.05 18.58
CA PHE A 101 -9.34 20.67 19.03
C PHE A 101 -9.90 21.60 17.95
N GLY A 102 -11.20 21.87 17.93
CA GLY A 102 -11.77 22.87 17.05
C GLY A 102 -13.27 23.08 17.21
N ASN A 103 -13.75 24.20 16.67
CA ASN A 103 -15.16 24.61 16.76
C ASN A 103 -16.08 23.75 15.87
N SER A 104 -15.51 22.79 15.13
CA SER A 104 -16.23 21.83 14.29
C SER A 104 -15.45 20.51 14.18
N LYS A 105 -16.13 19.39 13.90
CA LYS A 105 -15.45 18.10 13.63
C LYS A 105 -14.42 18.21 12.49
N LYS A 106 -14.72 18.97 11.43
CA LYS A 106 -13.83 19.24 10.28
C LYS A 106 -12.54 19.96 10.73
N SER A 107 -12.67 21.02 11.54
CA SER A 107 -11.52 21.76 12.06
C SER A 107 -10.70 20.95 13.06
N ALA A 108 -11.34 20.20 13.96
CA ALA A 108 -10.67 19.31 14.90
C ALA A 108 -9.86 18.23 14.17
N LYS A 109 -10.45 17.55 13.16
CA LYS A 109 -9.76 16.56 12.33
C LYS A 109 -8.54 17.15 11.62
N ARG A 110 -8.71 18.35 11.04
CA ARG A 110 -7.65 19.06 10.34
C ARG A 110 -6.49 19.42 11.27
N ARG A 111 -6.77 19.92 12.49
CA ARG A 111 -5.73 20.22 13.49
C ARG A 111 -5.04 18.95 14.01
N ALA A 112 -5.79 17.87 14.20
CA ALA A 112 -5.24 16.59 14.61
C ALA A 112 -4.25 16.05 13.56
N ALA A 113 -4.66 16.02 12.29
CA ALA A 113 -3.82 15.59 11.18
C ALA A 113 -2.59 16.48 10.99
N LEU A 114 -2.74 17.81 11.11
CA LEU A 114 -1.63 18.76 11.05
C LEU A 114 -0.57 18.45 12.11
N GLY A 115 -0.96 18.32 13.38
CA GLY A 115 0.00 18.09 14.45
C GLY A 115 0.69 16.73 14.38
N LEU A 116 -0.01 15.70 13.87
CA LEU A 116 0.63 14.42 13.59
C LEU A 116 1.60 14.50 12.41
N LEU A 117 1.21 15.15 11.31
CA LEU A 117 2.06 15.34 10.14
C LEU A 117 3.33 16.13 10.47
N ASP A 118 3.19 17.22 11.23
CA ASP A 118 4.30 18.05 11.71
C ASP A 118 5.23 17.24 12.62
N ASN A 119 4.70 16.37 13.48
CA ASN A 119 5.51 15.47 14.30
C ASN A 119 6.31 14.47 13.45
N ILE A 120 5.69 13.87 12.43
CA ILE A 120 6.34 12.93 11.51
C ILE A 120 7.49 13.61 10.77
N ILE A 121 7.24 14.81 10.24
CA ILE A 121 8.23 15.57 9.46
C ILE A 121 9.37 16.08 10.35
N LYS A 122 9.05 16.70 11.50
CA LYS A 122 10.06 17.27 12.41
C LYS A 122 11.01 16.22 13.00
N ASN A 123 10.48 15.07 13.36
CA ASN A 123 11.25 13.99 13.98
C ASN A 123 11.76 12.95 12.96
N ASN A 124 11.52 13.18 11.67
CA ASN A 124 11.82 12.26 10.56
C ASN A 124 11.41 10.81 10.86
N LEU A 125 10.21 10.65 11.41
CA LEU A 125 9.78 9.38 11.96
C LEU A 125 9.45 8.40 10.83
N THR A 126 10.00 7.19 10.92
CA THR A 126 9.70 6.09 10.01
C THR A 126 9.24 4.90 10.81
N ILE A 127 8.16 4.23 10.38
CA ILE A 127 7.69 2.99 10.99
C ILE A 127 8.62 1.86 10.51
N PRO A 128 9.32 1.13 11.40
CA PRO A 128 10.09 -0.05 11.03
C PRO A 128 9.21 -1.10 10.34
N GLN A 129 9.74 -1.82 9.37
CA GLN A 129 8.97 -2.83 8.61
C GLN A 129 8.34 -3.89 9.52
N GLU A 130 9.06 -4.34 10.55
CA GLU A 130 8.56 -5.30 11.55
C GLU A 130 7.28 -4.80 12.23
N ALA A 131 7.22 -3.51 12.56
CA ALA A 131 6.06 -2.91 13.20
C ALA A 131 4.89 -2.66 12.22
N LEU A 132 5.17 -2.54 10.91
CA LEU A 132 4.12 -2.48 9.89
C LEU A 132 3.42 -3.82 9.76
N ASP A 133 4.18 -4.92 9.80
CA ASP A 133 3.64 -6.27 9.74
C ASP A 133 2.71 -6.55 10.93
N ASP A 134 3.12 -6.16 12.15
CA ASP A 134 2.30 -6.31 13.37
C ASP A 134 0.99 -5.49 13.31
N MET A 135 1.06 -4.25 12.81
CA MET A 135 -0.12 -3.38 12.70
C MET A 135 -1.13 -3.85 11.67
N GLU A 136 -0.64 -4.40 10.55
CA GLU A 136 -1.51 -5.01 9.54
C GLU A 136 -2.22 -6.23 10.14
N GLU A 137 -1.54 -7.04 10.94
CA GLU A 137 -2.13 -8.19 11.63
C GLU A 137 -3.23 -7.78 12.65
N GLU A 138 -3.02 -6.69 13.40
CA GLU A 138 -4.03 -6.16 14.33
C GLU A 138 -5.26 -5.60 13.58
N THR A 139 -5.04 -4.88 12.48
CA THR A 139 -6.12 -4.30 11.67
C THR A 139 -6.97 -5.38 11.00
N LEU A 140 -6.33 -6.46 10.54
CA LEU A 140 -7.01 -7.64 10.01
C LEU A 140 -7.80 -8.39 11.12
N SER A 141 -7.25 -8.46 12.33
CA SER A 141 -7.93 -9.08 13.48
C SER A 141 -9.14 -8.27 13.99
N LEU A 142 -9.17 -6.96 13.78
CA LEU A 142 -10.31 -6.10 14.14
C LEU A 142 -11.46 -6.19 13.13
N LEU A 143 -11.14 -6.39 11.85
CA LEU A 143 -12.13 -6.75 10.81
C LEU A 143 -12.79 -8.09 11.15
N ASP A 144 -12.00 -9.08 11.60
CA ASP A 144 -12.50 -10.39 12.06
C ASP A 144 -13.52 -10.26 13.22
N LYS A 145 -13.45 -9.22 14.07
CA LYS A 145 -14.37 -9.06 15.23
C LYS A 145 -15.64 -8.26 14.91
N GLN A 146 -15.58 -7.32 13.97
CA GLN A 146 -16.77 -6.51 13.60
C GLN A 146 -17.65 -7.20 12.57
N ASP A 147 -17.10 -8.06 11.70
CA ASP A 147 -17.85 -8.79 10.68
C ASP A 147 -18.39 -10.16 11.16
N GLN A 148 -17.98 -10.64 12.33
CA GLN A 148 -18.47 -11.91 12.91
C GLN A 148 -19.94 -11.89 13.38
N SER A 149 -20.63 -10.74 13.31
CA SER A 149 -22.07 -10.65 13.65
C SER A 149 -23.01 -10.79 12.45
N ASN A 150 -22.51 -10.67 11.21
CA ASN A 150 -23.36 -10.65 10.01
C ASN A 150 -22.63 -11.21 8.79
N LEU A 151 -22.61 -12.53 8.60
CA LEU A 151 -22.67 -13.25 7.31
C LEU A 151 -22.18 -14.69 7.47
N LYS A 152 -23.13 -15.57 7.75
CA LYS A 152 -22.96 -17.02 7.66
C LYS A 152 -22.62 -17.42 6.21
N GLU A 153 -21.59 -18.26 6.11
CA GLU A 153 -21.51 -19.44 5.24
C GLU A 153 -21.03 -19.36 3.77
N ASN A 154 -20.71 -18.20 3.15
CA ASN A 154 -20.32 -18.18 1.72
C ASN A 154 -19.07 -17.35 1.30
N LYS A 155 -18.15 -16.97 2.20
CA LYS A 155 -17.04 -16.03 1.89
C LYS A 155 -15.59 -16.52 2.08
N PHE A 156 -15.36 -17.76 2.54
CA PHE A 156 -14.02 -18.23 2.91
C PHE A 156 -13.00 -18.31 1.75
N GLU A 157 -13.45 -18.41 0.49
CA GLU A 157 -12.54 -18.55 -0.67
C GLU A 157 -11.99 -17.21 -1.21
N ASN A 158 -12.76 -16.12 -1.07
CA ASN A 158 -12.34 -14.79 -1.55
C ASN A 158 -11.38 -14.08 -0.59
N GLU A 159 -11.30 -14.53 0.66
CA GLU A 159 -10.52 -13.89 1.70
C GLU A 159 -9.09 -14.44 1.81
N ALA A 160 -8.92 -15.75 1.60
CA ALA A 160 -7.61 -16.37 1.47
C ALA A 160 -6.87 -15.86 0.22
N THR A 161 -7.59 -15.59 -0.87
CA THR A 161 -7.03 -15.06 -2.13
C THR A 161 -6.54 -13.61 -1.99
N ALA A 162 -7.27 -12.75 -1.26
CA ALA A 162 -6.84 -11.38 -0.97
C ALA A 162 -5.64 -11.30 0.00
N ARG A 163 -5.65 -12.11 1.07
CA ARG A 163 -4.52 -12.21 2.03
C ARG A 163 -3.25 -12.76 1.36
N THR A 164 -3.39 -13.69 0.43
CA THR A 164 -2.27 -14.25 -0.34
C THR A 164 -1.68 -13.24 -1.32
N SER A 165 -2.50 -12.43 -1.98
CA SER A 165 -2.05 -11.51 -3.03
C SER A 165 -1.23 -10.32 -2.51
N SER A 166 -1.59 -9.73 -1.36
CA SER A 166 -0.77 -8.64 -0.79
C SER A 166 0.58 -9.12 -0.25
N LYS A 167 0.62 -10.30 0.39
CA LYS A 167 1.88 -10.92 0.86
C LYS A 167 2.75 -11.35 -0.31
N ALA A 168 2.16 -12.00 -1.32
CA ALA A 168 2.82 -12.43 -2.56
C ALA A 168 3.61 -11.32 -3.27
N LEU A 169 3.17 -10.05 -3.17
CA LEU A 169 3.83 -8.92 -3.81
C LEU A 169 5.05 -8.38 -3.03
N ARG A 170 5.21 -8.73 -1.75
CA ARG A 170 6.28 -8.20 -0.87
C ARG A 170 7.52 -9.09 -0.74
N GLY A 171 7.53 -10.26 -1.37
CA GLY A 171 8.65 -11.18 -1.30
C GLY A 171 8.34 -12.53 -1.93
N LEU A 172 9.32 -13.43 -1.90
CA LEU A 172 9.12 -14.81 -2.32
C LEU A 172 8.71 -15.68 -1.13
N TRP A 173 7.71 -16.53 -1.34
CA TRP A 173 7.13 -17.39 -0.32
C TRP A 173 7.16 -18.84 -0.77
N ASN A 174 7.34 -19.77 0.15
CA ASN A 174 7.23 -21.21 -0.14
C ASN A 174 5.76 -21.67 -0.07
N ARG A 175 5.49 -22.94 -0.43
CA ARG A 175 4.13 -23.53 -0.36
C ARG A 175 3.54 -23.57 1.06
N LYS A 176 4.36 -23.45 2.10
CA LYS A 176 3.93 -23.40 3.51
C LYS A 176 3.58 -21.98 3.97
N GLY A 177 3.80 -20.96 3.13
CA GLY A 177 3.59 -19.56 3.48
C GLY A 177 4.77 -18.92 4.22
N ASP A 178 5.93 -19.56 4.30
CA ASP A 178 7.12 -18.96 4.89
C ASP A 178 7.86 -18.10 3.86
N LYS A 179 8.41 -16.97 4.31
CA LYS A 179 9.29 -16.13 3.49
C LYS A 179 10.56 -16.91 3.13
N ILE A 180 10.86 -16.98 1.85
CA ILE A 180 12.03 -17.68 1.33
C ILE A 180 13.28 -16.91 1.73
N ARG A 181 14.23 -17.64 2.32
CA ARG A 181 15.58 -17.15 2.63
C ARG A 181 16.56 -17.92 1.75
N VAL A 182 17.15 -17.20 0.81
CA VAL A 182 18.16 -17.74 -0.09
C VAL A 182 19.54 -17.47 0.51
N PRO A 183 20.47 -18.45 0.51
CA PRO A 183 21.84 -18.19 0.94
C PRO A 183 22.51 -17.12 0.07
N PRO A 184 23.54 -16.40 0.55
CA PRO A 184 24.25 -15.41 -0.26
C PRO A 184 24.75 -16.00 -1.58
N ILE A 185 24.22 -15.50 -2.71
CA ILE A 185 24.57 -15.96 -4.06
C ILE A 185 25.69 -15.08 -4.60
N ASP A 186 26.91 -15.24 -4.10
CA ASP A 186 28.06 -14.43 -4.53
C ASP A 186 29.20 -15.27 -5.14
N ASN A 187 28.96 -16.56 -5.39
CA ASN A 187 30.01 -17.46 -5.86
C ASN A 187 29.90 -17.70 -7.38
N PRO A 188 30.64 -16.95 -8.24
CA PRO A 188 30.54 -17.08 -9.69
C PRO A 188 30.95 -18.49 -10.17
N ASP A 189 31.87 -19.14 -9.47
CA ASP A 189 32.37 -20.49 -9.80
C ASP A 189 31.25 -21.55 -9.76
N LYS A 190 30.24 -21.37 -8.89
CA LYS A 190 29.10 -22.28 -8.82
C LYS A 190 28.12 -22.11 -10.00
N MET A 191 28.24 -21.04 -10.78
CA MET A 191 27.38 -20.79 -11.93
C MET A 191 27.69 -21.73 -13.11
N ASP A 192 28.88 -22.32 -13.15
CA ASP A 192 29.23 -23.33 -14.15
C ASP A 192 28.41 -24.61 -13.98
N ASN A 193 28.08 -24.97 -12.74
CA ASN A 193 27.16 -26.06 -12.39
C ASN A 193 25.80 -25.53 -11.89
N ALA A 194 25.22 -24.57 -12.63
CA ALA A 194 23.98 -23.88 -12.25
C ALA A 194 22.82 -24.83 -11.86
N CYS A 195 22.71 -26.01 -12.45
CA CYS A 195 21.65 -26.99 -12.12
C CYS A 195 21.78 -27.53 -10.69
N GLU A 196 22.99 -27.94 -10.29
CA GLU A 196 23.27 -28.46 -8.94
C GLU A 196 23.15 -27.33 -7.91
N TYR A 197 23.69 -26.17 -8.24
CA TYR A 197 23.63 -25.02 -7.35
C TYR A 197 22.20 -24.53 -7.13
N LEU A 198 21.35 -24.52 -8.16
CA LEU A 198 19.93 -24.21 -7.98
C LEU A 198 19.24 -25.25 -7.09
N GLN A 199 19.58 -26.53 -7.21
CA GLN A 199 19.02 -27.57 -6.35
C GLN A 199 19.39 -27.35 -4.88
N GLU A 200 20.65 -27.03 -4.58
CA GLU A 200 21.10 -26.67 -3.22
C GLU A 200 20.30 -25.47 -2.66
N ILE A 201 20.10 -24.43 -3.48
CA ILE A 201 19.32 -23.25 -3.10
C ILE A 201 17.85 -23.63 -2.86
N CYS A 202 17.25 -24.43 -3.74
CA CYS A 202 15.88 -24.91 -3.63
C CYS A 202 15.65 -25.70 -2.34
N ASP A 203 16.58 -26.59 -1.99
CA ASP A 203 16.53 -27.40 -0.77
C ASP A 203 16.60 -26.51 0.48
N CYS A 204 17.50 -25.52 0.48
CA CYS A 204 17.61 -24.52 1.54
C CYS A 204 16.34 -23.66 1.67
N ALA A 205 15.79 -23.23 0.54
CA ALA A 205 14.60 -22.39 0.45
C ALA A 205 13.27 -23.17 0.65
N LYS A 206 13.33 -24.51 0.73
CA LYS A 206 12.16 -25.41 0.77
C LYS A 206 11.20 -25.17 -0.41
N ILE A 207 11.76 -24.98 -1.59
CA ILE A 207 11.03 -24.89 -2.86
C ILE A 207 11.52 -25.97 -3.82
N THR A 208 10.72 -26.26 -4.85
CA THR A 208 11.07 -27.20 -5.91
C THR A 208 11.12 -26.48 -7.25
N VAL A 209 11.93 -27.00 -8.18
CA VAL A 209 11.98 -26.54 -9.57
C VAL A 209 11.54 -27.68 -10.51
N VAL A 210 10.65 -27.36 -11.45
CA VAL A 210 10.19 -28.28 -12.50
C VAL A 210 10.64 -27.74 -13.85
N TYR A 211 11.27 -28.60 -14.67
CA TYR A 211 11.78 -28.22 -15.99
C TYR A 211 10.88 -28.78 -17.10
N THR A 212 10.46 -27.93 -18.03
CA THR A 212 9.70 -28.29 -19.23
C THR A 212 10.47 -27.85 -20.47
N TYR A 213 10.58 -28.72 -21.48
CA TYR A 213 11.33 -28.46 -22.70
C TYR A 213 10.38 -28.27 -23.87
N VAL A 214 10.62 -27.21 -24.66
CA VAL A 214 9.78 -26.87 -25.81
C VAL A 214 10.68 -26.67 -27.03
N PRO A 215 10.46 -27.41 -28.13
CA PRO A 215 11.15 -27.16 -29.39
C PRO A 215 10.68 -25.82 -29.95
N ALA A 216 11.62 -24.92 -30.26
CA ALA A 216 11.29 -23.54 -30.60
C ALA A 216 11.28 -23.27 -32.10
N ASN A 217 12.06 -24.01 -32.90
CA ASN A 217 12.14 -23.79 -34.35
C ASN A 217 12.46 -25.08 -35.13
N SER A 218 12.30 -25.02 -36.44
CA SER A 218 12.64 -26.10 -37.39
C SER A 218 14.15 -26.38 -37.49
N GLN A 219 15.01 -25.57 -36.85
CA GLN A 219 16.45 -25.78 -36.77
C GLN A 219 16.86 -26.69 -35.60
N GLY A 220 15.90 -27.21 -34.83
CA GLY A 220 16.16 -28.10 -33.70
C GLY A 220 16.57 -27.36 -32.42
N MET A 221 16.41 -26.03 -32.35
CA MET A 221 16.69 -25.27 -31.13
C MET A 221 15.62 -25.52 -30.08
N ILE A 222 16.05 -25.69 -28.83
CA ILE A 222 15.19 -26.03 -27.70
C ILE A 222 15.21 -24.87 -26.70
N CYS A 223 14.05 -24.58 -26.10
CA CYS A 223 13.96 -23.72 -24.93
C CYS A 223 13.46 -24.51 -23.72
N CYS A 224 13.97 -24.17 -22.54
CA CYS A 224 13.61 -24.79 -21.28
C CYS A 224 12.88 -23.77 -20.40
N PHE A 225 11.76 -24.16 -19.82
CA PHE A 225 11.02 -23.40 -18.82
C PHE A 225 11.26 -24.04 -17.46
N ALA A 226 11.74 -23.26 -16.50
CA ALA A 226 11.92 -23.67 -15.12
C ALA A 226 10.84 -23.01 -14.24
N GLU A 227 9.92 -23.82 -13.73
CA GLU A 227 8.86 -23.41 -12.82
C GLU A 227 9.30 -23.59 -11.37
N LEU A 228 9.33 -22.50 -10.61
CA LEU A 228 9.62 -22.49 -9.17
C LEU A 228 8.32 -22.59 -8.38
N SER A 229 8.28 -23.46 -7.38
CA SER A 229 7.14 -23.65 -6.48
C SER A 229 6.95 -22.53 -5.46
N THR A 230 7.30 -21.30 -5.82
CA THR A 230 7.07 -20.10 -5.01
C THR A 230 5.58 -19.75 -4.99
N LEU A 231 5.16 -18.87 -4.08
CA LEU A 231 3.84 -18.25 -4.10
C LEU A 231 3.99 -16.74 -4.35
N PRO A 232 3.55 -16.22 -5.52
CA PRO A 232 2.93 -16.96 -6.62
C PRO A 232 3.98 -17.82 -7.37
N PRO A 233 3.57 -18.83 -8.15
CA PRO A 233 4.49 -19.61 -8.96
C PRO A 233 5.20 -18.73 -10.00
N HIS A 234 6.52 -18.89 -10.14
CA HIS A 234 7.32 -18.16 -11.12
C HIS A 234 7.89 -19.10 -12.16
N VAL A 235 7.71 -18.77 -13.45
CA VAL A 235 8.26 -19.55 -14.56
C VAL A 235 9.33 -18.73 -15.28
N ILE A 236 10.52 -19.31 -15.42
CA ILE A 236 11.69 -18.66 -16.01
C ILE A 236 12.10 -19.41 -17.28
N LYS A 237 12.18 -18.69 -18.39
CA LYS A 237 12.53 -19.23 -19.71
C LYS A 237 14.03 -19.13 -19.96
N SER A 238 14.64 -20.19 -20.49
CA SER A 238 16.01 -20.18 -21.01
C SER A 238 16.12 -19.40 -22.32
N GLN A 239 17.36 -19.08 -22.69
CA GLN A 239 17.68 -18.77 -24.08
C GLN A 239 17.49 -20.02 -24.97
N LEU A 240 17.43 -19.81 -26.28
CA LEU A 240 17.44 -20.89 -27.26
C LEU A 240 18.80 -21.58 -27.21
N SER A 241 18.79 -22.90 -27.07
CA SER A 241 20.02 -23.71 -27.02
C SER A 241 19.94 -24.88 -28.00
N PRO A 242 21.08 -25.37 -28.51
CA PRO A 242 21.11 -26.49 -29.45
C PRO A 242 20.84 -27.85 -28.79
N ASN A 243 20.96 -27.95 -27.46
CA ASN A 243 20.81 -29.20 -26.73
C ASN A 243 20.02 -29.00 -25.41
N LEU A 244 19.47 -30.09 -24.87
CA LEU A 244 18.67 -30.08 -23.64
C LEU A 244 19.47 -29.66 -22.40
N ALA A 245 20.75 -30.02 -22.32
CA ALA A 245 21.60 -29.75 -21.16
C ALA A 245 21.94 -28.25 -21.04
N SER A 246 22.34 -27.61 -22.13
CA SER A 246 22.56 -26.16 -22.25
C SER A 246 21.28 -25.39 -21.94
N ALA A 247 20.14 -25.81 -22.49
CA ALA A 247 18.85 -25.17 -22.21
C ALA A 247 18.52 -25.22 -20.71
N ARG A 248 18.70 -26.39 -20.07
CA ARG A 248 18.48 -26.58 -18.64
C ARG A 248 19.45 -25.77 -17.78
N LYS A 249 20.75 -25.80 -18.10
CA LYS A 249 21.79 -25.02 -17.40
C LYS A 249 21.50 -23.53 -17.48
N ASN A 250 21.10 -23.04 -18.65
CA ASN A 250 20.72 -21.64 -18.86
C ASN A 250 19.46 -21.26 -18.06
N ALA A 251 18.40 -22.10 -18.08
CA ALA A 251 17.21 -21.89 -17.25
C ALA A 251 17.58 -21.82 -15.75
N ALA A 252 18.39 -22.77 -15.28
CA ALA A 252 18.81 -22.83 -13.89
C ALA A 252 19.61 -21.59 -13.46
N ARG A 253 20.55 -21.14 -14.30
CA ARG A 253 21.31 -19.90 -14.09
C ARG A 253 20.38 -18.69 -13.93
N ARG A 254 19.36 -18.57 -14.79
CA ARG A 254 18.39 -17.46 -14.71
C ARG A 254 17.52 -17.56 -13.46
N CYS A 255 17.13 -18.76 -13.03
CA CYS A 255 16.46 -18.95 -11.74
C CYS A 255 17.30 -18.45 -10.57
N ILE A 256 18.61 -18.74 -10.56
CA ILE A 256 19.52 -18.26 -9.51
C ILE A 256 19.58 -16.72 -9.50
N LEU A 257 19.71 -16.09 -10.67
CA LEU A 257 19.71 -14.62 -10.79
C LEU A 257 18.39 -14.00 -10.29
N PHE A 258 17.26 -14.61 -10.64
CA PHE A 258 15.94 -14.18 -10.16
C PHE A 258 15.84 -14.30 -8.64
N LEU A 259 16.22 -15.44 -8.06
CA LEU A 259 16.21 -15.66 -6.62
C LEU A 259 17.14 -14.68 -5.89
N LYS A 260 18.33 -14.40 -6.43
CA LYS A 260 19.27 -13.39 -5.89
C LYS A 260 18.61 -12.00 -5.85
N ALA A 261 18.01 -11.59 -6.98
CA ALA A 261 17.36 -10.30 -7.09
C ALA A 261 16.20 -10.17 -6.09
N MET A 262 15.31 -11.16 -6.04
CA MET A 262 14.07 -11.10 -5.24
C MET A 262 14.28 -11.35 -3.74
N SER A 263 15.42 -11.94 -3.34
CA SER A 263 15.75 -12.16 -1.92
C SER A 263 16.49 -10.98 -1.28
N SER A 264 16.90 -9.99 -2.08
CA SER A 264 17.53 -8.76 -1.59
C SER A 264 16.50 -7.86 -0.88
N ASN A 265 16.93 -7.12 0.14
CA ASN A 265 16.11 -6.07 0.79
C ASN A 265 15.64 -5.00 -0.21
N LYS A 266 16.35 -4.83 -1.32
CA LYS A 266 15.98 -3.98 -2.45
C LYS A 266 16.00 -4.84 -3.71
N PRO A 267 14.86 -5.40 -4.12
CA PRO A 267 14.80 -6.24 -5.30
C PRO A 267 15.22 -5.47 -6.56
N CYS A 268 16.36 -5.86 -7.14
CA CYS A 268 16.85 -5.30 -8.39
C CYS A 268 17.44 -6.42 -9.26
N LEU A 269 16.97 -6.52 -10.50
CA LEU A 269 17.47 -7.51 -11.45
C LEU A 269 18.69 -6.93 -12.19
N ASN A 270 19.81 -7.65 -12.16
CA ASN A 270 20.97 -7.30 -12.99
C ASN A 270 20.69 -7.67 -14.45
N TYR A 271 20.22 -6.69 -15.23
CA TYR A 271 19.86 -6.91 -16.63
C TYR A 271 21.04 -7.32 -17.51
N SER A 272 22.27 -6.86 -17.21
CA SER A 272 23.45 -7.32 -17.93
C SER A 272 23.64 -8.82 -17.77
N GLU A 273 23.69 -9.33 -16.54
CA GLU A 273 23.84 -10.77 -16.29
C GLU A 273 22.66 -11.60 -16.77
N TRP A 274 21.45 -11.05 -16.72
CA TRP A 274 20.22 -11.70 -17.16
C TRP A 274 20.18 -11.96 -18.67
N PHE A 275 20.71 -11.01 -19.45
CA PHE A 275 20.70 -11.08 -20.91
C PHE A 275 22.02 -11.55 -21.52
N THR A 276 23.09 -11.71 -20.72
CA THR A 276 24.35 -12.31 -21.20
C THR A 276 24.05 -13.69 -21.79
N ALA A 277 24.15 -13.79 -23.12
CA ALA A 277 24.27 -15.08 -23.78
C ALA A 277 25.58 -15.70 -23.32
N SER A 278 25.55 -16.95 -22.85
CA SER A 278 26.79 -17.68 -22.67
C SER A 278 27.47 -17.72 -24.05
N LEU A 279 28.68 -17.14 -24.14
CA LEU A 279 29.40 -17.07 -25.42
C LEU A 279 29.68 -18.48 -25.98
N ASP A 280 29.54 -19.50 -25.15
CA ASP A 280 29.74 -20.91 -25.49
C ASP A 280 28.55 -21.51 -26.27
N ASP A 281 27.36 -20.91 -26.24
CA ASP A 281 26.19 -21.44 -26.97
C ASP A 281 26.14 -21.00 -28.45
N LEU A 282 27.11 -20.21 -28.92
CA LEU A 282 27.21 -19.67 -30.29
C LEU A 282 28.44 -20.15 -31.08
N LYS A 283 29.22 -21.10 -30.55
CA LYS A 283 30.27 -21.82 -31.29
C LYS A 283 29.85 -23.25 -31.59
#